data_AF-A0A3A8KG28-F1
#
_entry.id   AF-A0A3A8KG28-F1
#
_cell.length_a   1.000
_cell.length_b   1.000
_cell.length_c   1.000
_cell.angle_alpha   90.00
_cell.angle_beta   90.00
_cell.angle_gamma   90.00
#
_symmetry.space_group_name_H-M   'P 1'
#
loop_
_entity.id
_entity.type
_entity.pdbx_description
1 polymer ?
#
loop_
_entity_poly.entity_id
_entity_poly.type
_entity_poly.pdbx_seq_one_letter_code
_entity_poly.pdbx_strand_id
1 'polypeptide(L)'
;MASTHIKCARELNLHAVKPPIYNSGYWDFSPEEAAQLVGGTIYLHETKGKRSYFGGTVLSYEVVEVPEKANAKRIMFRIHSTAEAKNKEWRGTNHVRAWTGGILP
;
A
#
# COMPACT_ATOMS: atom_id res chain seq x y z
N MET A 1 12.23 1.29 -9.86
CA MET A 1 11.74 0.14 -9.06
C MET A 1 10.31 0.45 -8.76
N ALA A 2 9.41 -0.51 -8.94
CA ALA A 2 7.99 -0.24 -8.93
C ALA A 2 7.55 0.44 -7.61
N SER A 3 6.58 1.33 -7.69
CA SER A 3 6.01 1.96 -6.50
C SER A 3 4.53 2.21 -6.64
N THR A 4 3.86 2.42 -5.51
CA THR A 4 2.46 2.81 -5.50
C THR A 4 2.13 3.70 -4.31
N HIS A 5 1.15 4.58 -4.52
CA HIS A 5 0.57 5.43 -3.49
C HIS A 5 -0.79 4.87 -3.11
N ILE A 6 -1.07 4.72 -1.83
CA ILE A 6 -2.31 4.10 -1.33
C ILE A 6 -2.97 5.01 -0.32
N LYS A 7 -4.29 5.22 -0.48
CA LYS A 7 -5.10 5.96 0.49
C LYS A 7 -5.47 5.04 1.66
N CYS A 8 -4.80 5.25 2.79
CA CYS A 8 -5.02 4.61 4.07
C CYS A 8 -5.66 5.60 5.06
N ALA A 9 -6.99 5.79 4.95
CA ALA A 9 -7.71 6.91 5.54
C ALA A 9 -7.82 6.95 7.07
N ARG A 10 -7.44 5.89 7.79
CA ARG A 10 -7.58 5.83 9.26
C ARG A 10 -6.34 5.29 9.96
N GLU A 11 -5.23 5.06 9.24
CA GLU A 11 -4.05 4.34 9.76
C GLU A 11 -4.32 2.91 10.30
N LEU A 12 -5.57 2.44 10.25
CA LEU A 12 -6.04 1.14 10.78
C LEU A 12 -5.50 -0.07 10.01
N ASN A 13 -4.88 0.16 8.87
CA ASN A 13 -4.43 -0.87 7.94
C ASN A 13 -2.91 -1.05 8.05
N LEU A 14 -2.35 -0.93 9.25
CA LEU A 14 -0.94 -1.21 9.50
C LEU A 14 -0.78 -1.91 10.84
N HIS A 15 -0.33 -3.16 10.81
CA HIS A 15 -0.08 -3.97 11.99
C HIS A 15 1.41 -4.28 12.07
N ALA A 16 2.05 -3.85 13.16
CA ALA A 16 3.44 -4.21 13.41
C ALA A 16 3.53 -5.72 13.66
N VAL A 17 4.38 -6.40 12.89
CA VAL A 17 4.75 -7.78 13.22
C VAL A 17 5.95 -7.76 14.16
N LYS A 18 6.96 -6.97 13.80
CA LYS A 18 8.09 -6.60 14.64
C LYS A 18 8.74 -5.39 13.98
N PRO A 19 8.77 -4.20 14.60
CA PRO A 19 9.43 -3.05 13.99
C PRO A 19 10.86 -3.40 13.56
N PRO A 20 11.29 -3.00 12.35
CA PRO A 20 10.61 -2.12 11.38
C PRO A 20 9.71 -2.85 10.34
N ILE A 21 9.25 -4.07 10.63
CA ILE A 21 8.45 -4.90 9.74
C ILE A 21 6.95 -4.88 10.10
N TYR A 22 6.11 -4.59 9.10
CA TYR A 22 4.67 -4.41 9.26
C TYR A 22 3.89 -5.17 8.20
N ASN A 23 2.70 -5.65 8.56
CA ASN A 23 1.64 -5.98 7.62
C ASN A 23 0.83 -4.71 7.33
N SER A 24 0.61 -4.40 6.06
CA SER A 24 -0.38 -3.41 5.66
C SER A 24 -1.81 -4.01 5.73
N GLY A 25 -2.83 -3.26 5.33
CA GLY A 25 -4.20 -3.75 5.28
C GLY A 25 -4.50 -4.49 3.98
N TYR A 26 -5.79 -4.56 3.66
CA TYR A 26 -6.30 -5.35 2.56
C TYR A 26 -6.64 -4.47 1.36
N TRP A 27 -5.78 -4.49 0.35
CA TRP A 27 -5.84 -3.58 -0.80
C TRP A 27 -6.43 -4.26 -2.03
N ASP A 28 -7.02 -3.46 -2.92
CA ASP A 28 -7.54 -3.91 -4.21
C ASP A 28 -6.43 -3.93 -5.26
N PHE A 29 -5.61 -4.97 -5.24
CA PHE A 29 -4.63 -5.25 -6.28
C PHE A 29 -4.84 -6.67 -6.79
N SER A 30 -4.52 -6.91 -8.05
CA SER A 30 -4.36 -8.28 -8.53
C SER A 30 -3.05 -8.88 -7.98
N PRO A 31 -2.93 -10.23 -7.92
CA PRO A 31 -1.67 -10.87 -7.57
C PRO A 31 -0.50 -10.46 -8.50
N GLU A 32 -0.78 -10.22 -9.78
CA GLU A 32 0.21 -9.79 -10.77
C GLU A 32 0.72 -8.36 -10.52
N GLU A 33 -0.16 -7.45 -10.11
CA GLU A 33 0.23 -6.10 -9.68
C GLU A 33 1.03 -6.14 -8.37
N ALA A 34 0.58 -6.97 -7.42
CA ALA A 34 1.24 -7.13 -6.13
C ALA A 34 2.66 -7.71 -6.28
N ALA A 35 2.84 -8.68 -7.18
CA ALA A 35 4.14 -9.25 -7.49
C ALA A 35 5.13 -8.21 -8.04
N GLN A 36 4.67 -7.27 -8.86
CA GLN A 36 5.50 -6.18 -9.38
C GLN A 36 5.99 -5.24 -8.28
N LEU A 37 5.24 -5.10 -7.19
CA LEU A 37 5.61 -4.25 -6.06
C LEU A 37 6.64 -4.87 -5.14
N VAL A 38 6.89 -6.19 -5.18
CA VAL A 38 7.91 -6.85 -4.35
C VAL A 38 9.30 -6.30 -4.69
N GLY A 39 10.02 -5.83 -3.67
CA GLY A 39 11.28 -5.08 -3.81
C GLY A 39 11.09 -3.59 -4.14
N GLY A 40 9.89 -3.18 -4.51
CA GLY A 40 9.46 -1.81 -4.72
C GLY A 40 9.03 -1.09 -3.45
N THR A 41 8.37 0.06 -3.60
CA THR A 41 7.99 0.94 -2.47
C THR A 41 6.50 1.24 -2.42
N ILE A 42 5.91 1.14 -1.23
CA ILE A 42 4.55 1.62 -0.96
C ILE A 42 4.61 2.92 -0.15
N TYR A 43 3.78 3.88 -0.54
CA TYR A 43 3.55 5.14 0.17
C TYR A 43 2.11 5.18 0.69
N LEU A 44 1.91 5.28 2.00
CA LEU A 44 0.60 5.34 2.63
C LEU A 44 0.23 6.78 2.97
N HIS A 45 -0.96 7.19 2.50
CA HIS A 45 -1.50 8.53 2.67
C HIS A 45 -2.84 8.48 3.39
N GLU A 46 -3.09 9.38 4.33
CA GLU A 46 -4.41 9.50 4.95
C GLU A 46 -5.46 9.97 3.90
N THR A 47 -5.08 10.97 3.12
CA THR A 47 -5.84 11.44 1.94
C THR A 47 -4.87 11.72 0.80
N LYS A 48 -5.36 11.75 -0.45
CA LYS A 48 -4.50 12.03 -1.60
C LYS A 48 -3.88 13.43 -1.61
N GLY A 49 -4.49 14.38 -0.90
CA GLY A 49 -3.97 15.74 -0.73
C GLY A 49 -2.93 15.87 0.39
N LYS A 50 -2.80 14.84 1.25
CA LYS A 50 -1.79 14.79 2.32
C LYS A 50 -0.56 14.03 1.84
N ARG A 51 0.61 14.40 2.37
CA ARG A 51 1.86 13.67 2.14
C ARG A 51 1.81 12.29 2.80
N SER A 52 2.65 11.37 2.34
CA SER A 52 2.73 10.04 2.93
C SER A 52 3.19 10.12 4.38
N TYR A 53 2.45 9.49 5.29
CA TYR A 53 2.80 9.44 6.71
C TYR A 53 3.64 8.20 7.04
N PHE A 54 3.50 7.15 6.21
CA PHE A 54 4.16 5.88 6.36
C PHE A 54 4.47 5.28 4.98
N GLY A 55 5.37 4.33 4.95
CA GLY A 55 5.66 3.53 3.76
C GLY A 55 6.94 2.74 3.95
N GLY A 56 7.38 2.11 2.87
CA GLY A 56 8.64 1.40 2.85
C GLY A 56 8.71 0.36 1.75
N THR A 57 9.75 -0.45 1.82
CA THR A 57 10.01 -1.49 0.83
C THR A 57 9.09 -2.68 1.03
N VAL A 58 8.47 -3.17 -0.05
CA VAL A 58 7.65 -4.38 -0.01
C VAL A 58 8.56 -5.61 0.01
N LEU A 59 8.41 -6.44 1.04
CA LEU A 59 9.16 -7.68 1.18
C LEU A 59 8.42 -8.86 0.53
N SER A 60 7.11 -8.90 0.70
CA SER A 60 6.24 -9.94 0.14
C SER A 60 4.78 -9.49 0.16
N TYR A 61 3.89 -10.31 -0.39
CA TYR A 61 2.45 -10.11 -0.30
C TYR A 61 1.73 -11.43 -0.02
N GLU A 62 0.50 -11.33 0.47
CA GLU A 62 -0.41 -12.44 0.70
C GLU A 62 -1.79 -12.09 0.11
N VAL A 63 -2.45 -13.10 -0.47
CA VAL A 63 -3.84 -12.98 -0.90
C VAL A 63 -4.72 -13.35 0.29
N VAL A 64 -5.52 -12.40 0.76
CA VAL A 64 -6.43 -12.53 1.89
C VAL A 64 -7.86 -12.51 1.38
N GLU A 65 -8.69 -13.43 1.85
CA GLU A 65 -10.12 -13.46 1.55
C GLU A 65 -10.90 -12.63 2.58
N VAL A 66 -11.66 -11.67 2.08
CA VAL A 66 -12.41 -10.67 2.85
C VAL A 66 -13.84 -10.62 2.27
N PRO A 67 -14.70 -11.59 2.62
CA PRO A 67 -15.99 -11.82 1.95
C PRO A 67 -16.95 -10.62 1.95
N GLU A 68 -16.82 -9.72 2.92
CA GLU A 68 -17.65 -8.53 3.06
C GLU A 68 -17.30 -7.40 2.07
N LYS A 69 -16.26 -7.58 1.25
CA LYS A 69 -15.82 -6.60 0.26
C LYS A 69 -16.29 -6.99 -1.14
N ALA A 70 -16.58 -5.98 -1.98
CA ALA A 70 -17.02 -6.18 -3.36
C ALA A 70 -16.10 -7.12 -4.17
N ASN A 71 -14.78 -6.91 -4.05
CA ASN A 71 -13.78 -7.92 -4.38
C ASN A 71 -13.35 -8.62 -3.08
N ALA A 72 -13.65 -9.91 -2.96
CA ALA A 72 -13.34 -10.68 -1.76
C ALA A 72 -11.83 -10.96 -1.63
N LYS A 73 -11.13 -11.19 -2.74
CA LYS A 73 -9.68 -11.36 -2.74
C LYS A 73 -8.99 -10.01 -2.64
N ARG A 74 -8.18 -9.82 -1.61
CA ARG A 74 -7.43 -8.60 -1.33
C ARG A 74 -5.97 -8.93 -1.12
N ILE A 75 -5.12 -7.93 -1.27
CA ILE A 75 -3.68 -8.08 -1.07
C ILE A 75 -3.26 -7.43 0.24
N MET A 76 -2.58 -8.20 1.08
CA MET A 76 -1.85 -7.70 2.23
C MET A 76 -0.36 -7.67 1.90
N PHE A 77 0.26 -6.49 1.96
CA PHE A 77 1.72 -6.38 1.80
C PHE A 77 2.44 -6.50 3.14
N ARG A 78 3.52 -7.27 3.16
CA ARG A 78 4.55 -7.24 4.20
C ARG A 78 5.59 -6.19 3.81
N ILE A 79 5.79 -5.19 4.66
CA ILE A 79 6.66 -4.05 4.36
C ILE A 79 7.72 -3.84 5.43
N HIS A 80 8.92 -3.47 4.99
CA HIS A 80 9.98 -2.92 5.82
C HIS A 80 9.87 -1.40 5.78
N SER A 81 9.50 -0.78 6.91
CA SER A 81 9.29 0.66 6.98
C SER A 81 10.59 1.43 6.78
N THR A 82 10.56 2.48 5.98
CA THR A 82 11.73 3.34 5.73
C THR A 82 11.41 4.81 5.96
N ALA A 83 12.41 5.61 6.32
CA ALA A 83 12.24 7.05 6.53
C ALA A 83 12.00 7.78 5.20
N GLU A 84 12.62 7.30 4.13
CA GLU A 84 12.55 7.84 2.77
C GLU A 84 11.15 7.72 2.17
N ALA A 85 10.33 6.79 2.67
CA ALA A 85 8.95 6.62 2.23
C ALA A 85 7.95 7.58 2.89
N LYS A 86 8.41 8.42 3.83
CA LYS A 86 7.60 9.49 4.43
C LYS A 86 7.68 10.78 3.61
N ASN A 87 6.72 11.65 3.83
CA ASN A 87 6.68 13.01 3.30
C ASN A 87 6.61 13.12 1.76
N LYS A 88 6.15 12.08 1.07
CA LYS A 88 5.99 12.06 -0.40
C LYS A 88 4.61 12.55 -0.80
N GLU A 89 4.55 13.28 -1.92
CA GLU A 89 3.28 13.68 -2.52
C GLU A 89 2.64 12.51 -3.26
N TRP A 90 1.31 12.50 -3.37
CA TRP A 90 0.58 11.48 -4.11
C TRP A 90 0.99 11.48 -5.59
N ARG A 91 1.23 10.30 -6.16
CA ARG A 91 1.46 10.12 -7.61
C ARG A 91 0.58 9.02 -8.18
N GLY A 92 0.38 9.08 -9.50
CA GLY A 92 -0.47 8.14 -10.23
C GLY A 92 -1.95 8.55 -10.22
N THR A 93 -2.82 7.57 -10.37
CA THR A 93 -4.28 7.77 -10.54
C THR A 93 -4.90 8.62 -9.42
N ASN A 94 -5.57 9.72 -9.78
CA ASN A 94 -6.07 10.72 -8.83
C ASN A 94 -7.55 11.13 -9.03
N HIS A 95 -8.40 10.27 -9.57
CA HIS A 95 -9.85 10.53 -9.58
C HIS A 95 -10.48 10.21 -8.21
N VAL A 96 -11.70 10.72 -7.96
CA VAL A 96 -12.41 10.62 -6.66
C VAL A 96 -12.52 9.17 -6.16
N ARG A 97 -12.79 8.25 -7.08
CA ARG A 97 -12.91 6.81 -6.82
C ARG A 97 -11.61 6.02 -7.08
N ALA A 98 -10.44 6.58 -6.78
CA ALA A 98 -9.20 5.80 -6.79
C ALA A 98 -8.70 5.66 -5.36
N TRP A 99 -8.41 4.44 -4.92
CA TRP A 99 -7.85 4.17 -3.59
C TRP A 99 -6.34 3.91 -3.66
N THR A 100 -5.82 3.69 -4.87
CA THR A 100 -4.41 3.50 -5.18
C THR A 100 -4.02 4.41 -6.35
N GLY A 101 -2.73 4.71 -6.48
CA GLY A 101 -2.14 5.41 -7.61
C GLY A 101 -1.86 4.50 -8.81
N GLY A 102 -2.17 3.20 -8.70
CA GLY A 102 -1.71 2.16 -9.63
C GLY A 102 -0.23 1.80 -9.43
N ILE A 103 0.31 0.99 -10.34
CA ILE A 103 1.75 0.64 -10.36
C ILE A 103 2.52 1.72 -11.14
N LEU A 104 3.54 2.28 -10.52
CA LEU A 104 4.42 3.32 -11.08
C LEU A 104 5.84 2.77 -11.26
N PRO A 105 6.60 3.19 -12.29
CA PRO A 105 7.98 2.73 -12.53
C PRO A 105 9.02 3.25 -11.52
#